data_AF-A0A847PCQ8-F1
#
_entry.id   AF-A0A847PCQ8-F1
#
_cell.length_a   1.000
_cell.length_b   1.000
_cell.length_c   1.000
_cell.angle_alpha   90.00
_cell.angle_beta   90.00
_cell.angle_gamma   90.00
#
_symmetry.space_group_name_H-M   'P 1'
#
loop_
_entity.id
_entity.type
_entity.pdbx_description
1 polymer ?
#
loop_
_entity_poly.entity_id
_entity_poly.type
_entity_poly.pdbx_seq_one_letter_code
_entity_poly.pdbx_strand_id
1 'polypeptide(L)'
;MSIKAKLRFMALVVLLVILTMAGMTYFRGGSSLNDFLNKAGLETVQANAKQSAEIFNKVSQIASTSAAAIKYSIELSSMDEAQLEELTVALRDVNSKAGIVDVHFSSQETGRISISSRWKEPDDYDARTRAWYQEAVAAPKGTVVFTQPYLDLVTNQISLSAVEAVYSNQGTLLGVLGVDISLDTLSNLAVNLKIFNEGSGAIILRDGLIVAHSNEDYVLKANLLNGREFSESMHAFARRMVAGETSFADYEQQNQHRRAFFAPIGNGYYLAIFFPITVMEGIVRGLTSVLLIVAAVALVIVTGLIFTITRSISRSVNGMNAVTAELGAGDLTVRFDDRSRDELGQMAKALNGMLDSISDVFGKIQHESENTSRGAETLAALSEETLA
;
A
#
# COMPACT_ATOMS: atom_id res chain seq x y z
N MET A 1 -47.75 5.54 15.02
CA MET A 1 -46.82 6.34 14.17
C MET A 1 -47.46 6.58 12.82
N SER A 2 -47.42 7.82 12.31
CA SER A 2 -47.90 8.12 10.95
C SER A 2 -47.05 7.42 9.88
N ILE A 3 -47.60 7.24 8.67
CA ILE A 3 -46.88 6.65 7.52
C ILE A 3 -45.57 7.41 7.26
N LYS A 4 -45.58 8.74 7.41
CA LYS A 4 -44.41 9.62 7.29
C LYS A 4 -43.32 9.26 8.30
N ALA A 5 -43.71 8.98 9.55
CA ALA A 5 -42.77 8.63 10.61
C ALA A 5 -42.15 7.24 10.37
N LYS A 6 -42.93 6.26 9.88
CA LYS A 6 -42.40 4.93 9.52
C LYS A 6 -41.40 5.00 8.37
N LEU A 7 -41.70 5.75 7.31
CA LEU A 7 -40.80 5.92 6.17
C LEU A 7 -39.50 6.65 6.54
N ARG A 8 -39.58 7.73 7.34
CA ARG A 8 -38.39 8.43 7.85
C ARG A 8 -37.53 7.53 8.74
N PHE A 9 -38.16 6.71 9.58
CA PHE A 9 -37.44 5.73 10.40
C PHE A 9 -36.69 4.71 9.52
N MET A 10 -37.34 4.19 8.47
CA MET A 10 -36.70 3.26 7.53
C MET A 10 -35.50 3.90 6.81
N ALA A 11 -35.60 5.18 6.41
CA ALA A 11 -34.50 5.94 5.84
C ALA A 11 -33.31 6.06 6.81
N LEU A 12 -33.62 6.37 8.08
CA LEU A 12 -32.62 6.52 9.13
C LEU A 12 -31.89 5.20 9.40
N VAL A 13 -32.60 4.07 9.35
CA VAL A 13 -31.98 2.74 9.45
C VAL A 13 -31.03 2.49 8.27
N VAL A 14 -31.44 2.78 7.03
CA VAL A 14 -30.56 2.61 5.86
C VAL A 14 -29.32 3.52 5.95
N LEU A 15 -29.49 4.77 6.34
CA LEU A 15 -28.37 5.70 6.58
C LEU A 15 -27.41 5.14 7.63
N LEU A 16 -27.96 4.62 8.75
CA LEU A 16 -27.16 4.06 9.84
C LEU A 16 -26.39 2.82 9.40
N VAL A 17 -26.97 1.97 8.54
CA VAL A 17 -26.25 0.82 7.94
C VAL A 17 -25.10 1.30 7.04
N ILE A 18 -25.32 2.32 6.20
CA ILE A 18 -24.27 2.85 5.33
C ILE A 18 -23.14 3.49 6.15
N LEU A 19 -23.47 4.25 7.19
CA LEU A 19 -22.48 4.88 8.07
C LEU A 19 -21.69 3.85 8.87
N THR A 20 -22.36 2.81 9.38
CA THR A 20 -21.67 1.72 10.09
C THR A 20 -20.77 0.93 9.14
N MET A 21 -21.22 0.62 7.91
CA MET A 21 -20.37 0.01 6.88
C MET A 21 -19.17 0.89 6.54
N ALA A 22 -19.36 2.20 6.30
CA ALA A 22 -18.28 3.11 5.97
C ALA A 22 -17.25 3.22 7.10
N GLY A 23 -17.72 3.33 8.36
CA GLY A 23 -16.84 3.34 9.53
C GLY A 23 -16.08 2.02 9.68
N MET A 24 -16.77 0.89 9.54
CA MET A 24 -16.16 -0.44 9.60
C MET A 24 -15.12 -0.65 8.50
N THR A 25 -15.37 -0.16 7.29
CA THR A 25 -14.40 -0.18 6.19
C THR A 25 -13.21 0.74 6.46
N TYR A 26 -13.40 1.89 7.08
CA TYR A 26 -12.28 2.76 7.47
C TYR A 26 -11.35 2.06 8.47
N PHE A 27 -11.91 1.49 9.55
CA PHE A 27 -11.12 0.81 10.57
C PHE A 27 -10.48 -0.49 10.06
N ARG A 28 -11.28 -1.37 9.41
CA ARG A 28 -10.76 -2.63 8.87
C ARG A 28 -9.82 -2.41 7.70
N GLY A 29 -10.15 -1.50 6.80
CA GLY A 29 -9.33 -1.15 5.65
C GLY A 29 -7.98 -0.60 6.07
N GLY A 30 -7.94 0.29 7.07
CA GLY A 30 -6.68 0.79 7.64
C GLY A 30 -5.81 -0.33 8.23
N SER A 31 -6.40 -1.19 9.07
CA SER A 31 -5.67 -2.33 9.66
C SER A 31 -5.18 -3.32 8.60
N SER A 32 -6.05 -3.73 7.68
CA SER A 32 -5.70 -4.67 6.61
C SER A 32 -4.64 -4.10 5.67
N LEU A 33 -4.69 -2.81 5.37
CA LEU A 33 -3.67 -2.15 4.56
C LEU A 33 -2.33 -2.06 5.31
N ASN A 34 -2.36 -1.80 6.61
CA ASN A 34 -1.16 -1.79 7.46
C ASN A 34 -0.51 -3.19 7.55
N ASP A 35 -1.32 -4.24 7.73
CA ASP A 35 -0.84 -5.63 7.75
C ASP A 35 -0.29 -6.05 6.39
N PHE A 36 -0.95 -5.65 5.30
CA PHE A 36 -0.49 -5.87 3.94
C PHE A 36 0.83 -5.13 3.67
N LEU A 37 0.95 -3.86 4.09
CA LEU A 37 2.19 -3.09 4.02
C LEU A 37 3.31 -3.80 4.79
N ASN A 38 3.02 -4.32 5.99
CA ASN A 38 4.01 -5.03 6.79
C ASN A 38 4.52 -6.29 6.12
N LYS A 39 3.59 -7.11 5.62
CA LYS A 39 3.93 -8.35 4.94
C LYS A 39 4.68 -8.07 3.63
N ALA A 40 4.14 -7.20 2.78
CA ALA A 40 4.77 -6.84 1.51
C ALA A 40 6.13 -6.18 1.71
N GLY A 41 6.26 -5.29 2.69
CA GLY A 41 7.53 -4.63 3.02
C GLY A 41 8.60 -5.60 3.53
N LEU A 42 8.22 -6.52 4.42
CA LEU A 42 9.13 -7.58 4.89
C LEU A 42 9.54 -8.55 3.78
N GLU A 43 8.59 -9.01 2.97
CA GLU A 43 8.87 -9.89 1.83
C GLU A 43 9.79 -9.18 0.81
N THR A 44 9.54 -7.89 0.53
CA THR A 44 10.35 -7.08 -0.39
C THR A 44 11.77 -6.90 0.12
N VAL A 45 11.95 -6.44 1.38
CA VAL A 45 13.31 -6.22 1.91
C VAL A 45 14.07 -7.54 2.04
N GLN A 46 13.39 -8.63 2.43
CA GLN A 46 14.04 -9.93 2.55
C GLN A 46 14.44 -10.50 1.18
N ALA A 47 13.57 -10.40 0.17
CA ALA A 47 13.89 -10.84 -1.19
C ALA A 47 15.08 -10.07 -1.77
N ASN A 48 15.09 -8.75 -1.61
CA ASN A 48 16.18 -7.90 -2.11
C ASN A 48 17.47 -8.06 -1.30
N ALA A 49 17.38 -8.33 0.01
CA ALA A 49 18.55 -8.66 0.82
C ALA A 49 19.17 -9.99 0.38
N LYS A 50 18.35 -11.01 0.08
CA LYS A 50 18.83 -12.28 -0.50
C LYS A 50 19.48 -12.09 -1.88
N GLN A 51 18.84 -11.32 -2.76
CA GLN A 51 19.41 -11.00 -4.08
C GLN A 51 20.75 -10.25 -3.95
N SER A 52 20.84 -9.30 -3.00
CA SER A 52 22.09 -8.60 -2.69
C SER A 52 23.14 -9.57 -2.14
N ALA A 53 22.75 -10.50 -1.27
CA ALA A 53 23.64 -11.51 -0.73
C ALA A 53 24.20 -12.43 -1.83
N GLU A 54 23.39 -12.78 -2.83
CA GLU A 54 23.83 -13.55 -4.00
C GLU A 54 24.90 -12.80 -4.81
N ILE A 55 24.79 -11.48 -4.97
CA ILE A 55 25.82 -10.66 -5.61
C ILE A 55 27.13 -10.72 -4.81
N PHE A 56 27.06 -10.53 -3.49
CA PHE A 56 28.23 -10.63 -2.62
C PHE A 56 28.86 -12.03 -2.66
N ASN A 57 28.06 -13.08 -2.65
CA ASN A 57 28.53 -14.46 -2.77
C ASN A 57 29.22 -14.70 -4.11
N LYS A 58 28.66 -14.19 -5.21
CA LYS A 58 29.26 -14.28 -6.54
C LYS A 58 30.60 -13.56 -6.60
N VAL A 59 30.69 -12.34 -6.07
CA VAL A 59 31.97 -11.60 -6.03
C VAL A 59 32.98 -12.31 -5.14
N SER A 60 32.55 -12.87 -4.00
CA SER A 60 33.43 -13.66 -3.13
C SER A 60 33.98 -14.89 -3.85
N GLN A 61 33.14 -15.58 -4.62
CA GLN A 61 33.59 -16.72 -5.42
C GLN A 61 34.59 -16.30 -6.50
N ILE A 62 34.39 -15.14 -7.12
CA ILE A 62 35.33 -14.59 -8.12
C ILE A 62 36.65 -14.23 -7.45
N ALA A 63 36.64 -13.57 -6.28
CA ALA A 63 37.83 -13.29 -5.51
C ALA A 63 38.58 -14.59 -5.15
N SER A 64 37.89 -15.58 -4.60
CA SER A 64 38.54 -16.82 -4.18
C SER A 64 39.11 -17.64 -5.34
N THR A 65 38.39 -17.72 -6.46
CA THR A 65 38.91 -18.39 -7.66
C THR A 65 40.07 -17.64 -8.31
N SER A 66 40.04 -16.31 -8.30
CA SER A 66 41.13 -15.46 -8.77
C SER A 66 42.37 -15.58 -7.87
N ALA A 67 42.18 -15.64 -6.55
CA ALA A 67 43.25 -15.84 -5.58
C ALA A 67 43.94 -17.19 -5.78
N ALA A 68 43.15 -18.25 -6.01
CA ALA A 68 43.67 -19.58 -6.35
C ALA A 68 44.44 -19.58 -7.68
N ALA A 69 43.94 -18.89 -8.71
CA ALA A 69 44.63 -18.77 -10.00
C ALA A 69 45.97 -18.04 -9.86
N ILE A 70 46.00 -16.92 -9.13
CA ILE A 70 47.22 -16.16 -8.85
C ILE A 70 48.21 -17.01 -8.06
N LYS A 71 47.77 -17.70 -7.00
CA LYS A 71 48.61 -18.62 -6.24
C LYS A 71 49.27 -19.66 -7.16
N TYR A 72 48.48 -20.32 -7.99
CA TYR A 72 48.98 -21.34 -8.91
C TYR A 72 50.01 -20.76 -9.90
N SER A 73 49.72 -19.59 -10.47
CA SER A 73 50.62 -18.91 -11.41
C SER A 73 51.95 -18.49 -10.79
N ILE A 74 51.94 -18.01 -9.54
CA ILE A 74 53.17 -17.66 -8.81
C ILE A 74 53.97 -18.93 -8.50
N GLU A 75 53.33 -19.95 -7.95
CA GLU A 75 54.03 -21.15 -7.46
C GLU A 75 54.57 -22.06 -8.58
N LEU A 76 53.87 -22.19 -9.71
CA LEU A 76 54.29 -23.09 -10.80
C LEU A 76 54.97 -22.38 -11.97
N SER A 77 54.57 -21.15 -12.29
CA SER A 77 55.07 -20.45 -13.48
C SER A 77 56.06 -19.34 -13.18
N SER A 78 56.32 -19.05 -11.90
CA SER A 78 57.25 -17.97 -11.47
C SER A 78 56.97 -16.65 -12.19
N MET A 79 55.68 -16.31 -12.35
CA MET A 79 55.27 -15.12 -13.09
C MET A 79 55.85 -13.84 -12.47
N ASP A 80 56.37 -12.96 -13.31
CA ASP A 80 56.74 -11.61 -12.90
C ASP A 80 55.51 -10.69 -12.75
N GLU A 81 55.73 -9.47 -12.26
CA GLU A 81 54.66 -8.51 -12.00
C GLU A 81 53.89 -8.09 -13.27
N ALA A 82 54.54 -8.09 -14.45
CA ALA A 82 53.90 -7.75 -15.72
C ALA A 82 53.01 -8.90 -16.22
N GLN A 83 53.46 -10.14 -16.04
CA GLN A 83 52.67 -11.33 -16.32
C GLN A 83 51.48 -11.46 -15.35
N LEU A 84 51.66 -11.09 -14.08
CA LEU A 84 50.58 -11.00 -13.11
C LEU A 84 49.58 -9.90 -13.47
N GLU A 85 50.03 -8.74 -13.95
CA GLU A 85 49.16 -7.66 -14.45
C GLU A 85 48.28 -8.18 -15.59
N GLU A 86 48.84 -8.86 -16.60
CA GLU A 86 48.05 -9.45 -17.69
C GLU A 86 47.10 -10.56 -17.23
N LEU A 87 47.47 -11.34 -16.20
CA LEU A 87 46.56 -12.32 -15.61
C LEU A 87 45.37 -11.63 -14.90
N THR A 88 45.60 -10.52 -14.19
CA THR A 88 44.50 -9.75 -13.58
C THR A 88 43.56 -9.17 -14.64
N VAL A 89 44.07 -8.70 -15.77
CA VAL A 89 43.27 -8.27 -16.93
C VAL A 89 42.39 -9.42 -17.41
N ALA A 90 42.96 -10.60 -17.63
CA ALA A 90 42.22 -11.77 -18.08
C ALA A 90 41.13 -12.19 -17.08
N LEU A 91 41.45 -12.20 -15.78
CA LEU A 91 40.50 -12.51 -14.70
C LEU A 91 39.36 -11.51 -14.62
N ARG A 92 39.64 -10.23 -14.81
CA ARG A 92 38.61 -9.18 -14.89
C ARG A 92 37.74 -9.37 -16.13
N ASP A 93 38.32 -9.63 -17.30
CA ASP A 93 37.57 -9.71 -18.56
C ASP A 93 36.61 -10.90 -18.61
N VAL A 94 37.01 -12.07 -18.11
CA VAL A 94 36.11 -13.24 -17.99
C VAL A 94 34.96 -12.98 -17.01
N ASN A 95 35.14 -12.06 -16.07
CA ASN A 95 34.15 -11.68 -15.07
C ASN A 95 33.49 -10.32 -15.32
N SER A 96 33.75 -9.66 -16.45
CA SER A 96 33.27 -8.30 -16.77
C SER A 96 31.75 -8.13 -16.68
N LYS A 97 30.99 -9.20 -16.95
CA LYS A 97 29.52 -9.22 -16.83
C LYS A 97 29.01 -9.28 -15.38
N ALA A 98 29.89 -9.42 -14.39
CA ALA A 98 29.54 -9.49 -12.98
C ALA A 98 29.53 -8.13 -12.27
N GLY A 99 29.76 -7.02 -12.99
CA GLY A 99 29.80 -5.68 -12.41
C GLY A 99 31.09 -5.38 -11.65
N ILE A 100 32.15 -6.15 -11.92
CA ILE A 100 33.48 -5.94 -11.35
C ILE A 100 34.17 -4.81 -12.11
N VAL A 101 34.71 -3.86 -11.34
CA VAL A 101 35.46 -2.72 -11.85
C VAL A 101 36.87 -3.18 -12.20
N ASP A 102 37.58 -3.70 -11.20
CA ASP A 102 38.95 -4.16 -11.32
C ASP A 102 39.19 -5.46 -10.54
N VAL A 103 40.18 -6.22 -11.00
CA VAL A 103 40.82 -7.30 -10.25
C VAL A 103 42.27 -6.90 -10.06
N HIS A 104 42.79 -7.05 -8.85
CA HIS A 104 44.17 -6.72 -8.56
C HIS A 104 44.82 -7.74 -7.64
N PHE A 105 46.15 -7.85 -7.74
CA PHE A 105 46.99 -8.59 -6.82
C PHE A 105 48.11 -7.68 -6.34
N SER A 106 48.40 -7.71 -5.05
CA SER A 106 49.47 -6.90 -4.46
C SER A 106 50.46 -7.77 -3.73
N SER A 107 51.72 -7.64 -4.12
CA SER A 107 52.82 -8.49 -3.66
C SER A 107 53.22 -8.15 -2.23
N GLN A 108 53.34 -9.16 -1.38
CA GLN A 108 53.89 -9.01 -0.04
C GLN A 108 55.38 -8.64 -0.06
N GLU A 109 56.11 -9.15 -1.06
CA GLU A 109 57.55 -8.96 -1.20
C GLU A 109 57.90 -7.53 -1.61
N THR A 110 57.29 -7.04 -2.69
CA THR A 110 57.63 -5.75 -3.30
C THR A 110 56.72 -4.61 -2.84
N GLY A 111 55.52 -4.91 -2.33
CA GLY A 111 54.49 -3.91 -2.02
C GLY A 111 53.79 -3.33 -3.26
N ARG A 112 54.18 -3.78 -4.47
CA ARG A 112 53.63 -3.32 -5.74
C ARG A 112 52.30 -3.98 -6.05
N ILE A 113 51.54 -3.34 -6.93
CA ILE A 113 50.21 -3.77 -7.35
C ILE A 113 50.20 -4.11 -8.84
N SER A 114 49.68 -5.30 -9.17
CA SER A 114 49.29 -5.71 -10.52
C SER A 114 47.78 -5.56 -10.63
N ILE A 115 47.28 -4.72 -11.53
CA ILE A 115 45.85 -4.37 -11.62
C ILE A 115 45.32 -4.38 -13.04
N SER A 116 44.08 -4.83 -13.24
CA SER A 116 43.47 -4.98 -14.56
C SER A 116 43.29 -3.69 -15.35
N SER A 117 43.20 -2.53 -14.69
CA SER A 117 43.16 -1.23 -15.34
C SER A 117 44.50 -0.79 -15.95
N ARG A 118 45.59 -1.52 -15.64
CA ARG A 118 46.98 -1.14 -15.95
C ARG A 118 47.37 0.23 -15.41
N TRP A 119 46.72 0.65 -14.33
CA TRP A 119 47.09 1.86 -13.61
C TRP A 119 48.53 1.75 -13.12
N LYS A 120 49.30 2.81 -13.32
CA LYS A 120 50.70 2.88 -12.88
C LYS A 120 50.75 3.63 -11.56
N GLU A 121 51.16 2.89 -10.53
CA GLU A 121 51.29 3.39 -9.18
C GLU A 121 52.42 4.43 -9.08
N PRO A 122 52.27 5.46 -8.23
CA PRO A 122 53.36 6.37 -7.88
C PRO A 122 54.56 5.64 -7.27
N ASP A 123 55.76 6.21 -7.40
CA ASP A 123 57.01 5.61 -6.89
C ASP A 123 57.01 5.34 -5.38
N ASP A 124 56.21 6.08 -4.60
CA ASP A 124 56.06 5.96 -3.15
C ASP A 124 54.87 5.07 -2.72
N TYR A 125 54.16 4.45 -3.66
CA TYR A 125 53.02 3.60 -3.38
C TYR A 125 53.41 2.26 -2.75
N ASP A 126 52.80 1.94 -1.60
CA ASP A 126 52.91 0.62 -0.97
C ASP A 126 51.52 0.07 -0.60
N ALA A 127 51.11 -0.99 -1.30
CA ALA A 127 49.84 -1.66 -1.10
C ALA A 127 49.64 -2.19 0.34
N ARG A 128 50.72 -2.54 1.05
CA ARG A 128 50.66 -3.13 2.40
C ARG A 128 50.19 -2.14 3.46
N THR A 129 50.28 -0.85 3.16
CA THR A 129 49.80 0.24 4.03
C THR A 129 48.31 0.51 3.87
N ARG A 130 47.67 -0.08 2.85
CA ARG A 130 46.26 0.17 2.53
C ARG A 130 45.34 -0.62 3.46
N ALA A 131 44.22 0.00 3.83
CA ALA A 131 43.23 -0.62 4.73
C ALA A 131 42.76 -1.98 4.22
N TRP A 132 42.42 -2.08 2.93
CA TRP A 132 41.98 -3.33 2.30
C TRP A 132 43.03 -4.45 2.38
N TYR A 133 44.32 -4.13 2.31
CA TYR A 133 45.39 -5.12 2.44
C TYR A 133 45.48 -5.63 3.88
N GLN A 134 45.45 -4.71 4.85
CA GLN A 134 45.51 -5.03 6.26
C GLN A 134 44.28 -5.82 6.72
N GLU A 135 43.09 -5.48 6.22
CA GLU A 135 41.85 -6.21 6.48
C GLU A 135 41.92 -7.65 5.96
N ALA A 136 42.44 -7.87 4.75
CA ALA A 136 42.63 -9.20 4.18
C ALA A 136 43.61 -10.06 5.00
N VAL A 137 44.73 -9.47 5.43
CA VAL A 137 45.77 -10.17 6.21
C VAL A 137 45.31 -10.47 7.64
N ALA A 138 44.49 -9.59 8.23
CA ALA A 138 43.89 -9.80 9.55
C ALA A 138 42.79 -10.88 9.54
N ALA A 139 42.19 -11.15 8.38
CA ALA A 139 41.15 -12.15 8.22
C ALA A 139 41.67 -13.60 8.38
N PRO A 140 40.81 -14.55 8.80
CA PRO A 140 41.17 -15.97 8.79
C PRO A 140 41.65 -16.44 7.40
N LYS A 141 42.65 -17.32 7.37
CA LYS A 141 43.21 -17.82 6.11
C LYS A 141 42.12 -18.49 5.24
N GLY A 142 42.11 -18.16 3.95
CA GLY A 142 41.15 -18.69 2.98
C GLY A 142 39.74 -18.11 3.10
N THR A 143 39.59 -16.95 3.76
CA THR A 143 38.33 -16.23 3.81
C THR A 143 38.40 -14.97 2.97
N VAL A 144 37.35 -14.72 2.21
CA VAL A 144 37.14 -13.45 1.52
C VAL A 144 36.44 -12.51 2.50
N VAL A 145 36.96 -11.29 2.61
CA VAL A 145 36.34 -10.23 3.40
C VAL A 145 35.97 -9.05 2.51
N PHE A 146 34.87 -8.38 2.83
CA PHE A 146 34.47 -7.15 2.17
C PHE A 146 34.98 -5.97 2.97
N THR A 147 35.67 -5.05 2.31
CA THR A 147 36.29 -3.90 2.97
C THR A 147 35.25 -2.89 3.43
N GLN A 148 35.67 -1.87 4.17
CA GLN A 148 34.90 -0.62 4.16
C GLN A 148 35.06 0.11 2.82
N PRO A 149 34.08 0.93 2.39
CA PRO A 149 34.23 1.76 1.20
C PRO A 149 35.45 2.67 1.33
N TYR A 150 36.29 2.70 0.30
CA TYR A 150 37.49 3.53 0.26
C TYR A 150 37.60 4.26 -1.08
N LEU A 151 38.36 5.35 -1.09
CA LEU A 151 38.70 6.05 -2.34
C LEU A 151 39.66 5.19 -3.15
N ASP A 152 39.17 4.68 -4.27
CA ASP A 152 39.96 3.99 -5.27
C ASP A 152 40.81 5.01 -6.03
N LEU A 153 42.13 4.81 -5.99
CA LEU A 153 43.11 5.72 -6.60
C LEU A 153 43.21 5.57 -8.13
N VAL A 154 42.66 4.48 -8.68
CA VAL A 154 42.57 4.24 -10.12
C VAL A 154 41.44 5.06 -10.72
N THR A 155 40.23 4.88 -10.19
CA THR A 155 39.02 5.48 -10.73
C THR A 155 38.73 6.86 -10.13
N ASN A 156 39.38 7.20 -9.02
CA ASN A 156 39.05 8.35 -8.17
C ASN A 156 37.58 8.35 -7.73
N GLN A 157 36.99 7.16 -7.63
CA GLN A 157 35.63 6.92 -7.13
C GLN A 157 35.70 6.11 -5.84
N ILE A 158 34.59 6.04 -5.14
CA ILE A 158 34.51 5.24 -3.92
C ILE A 158 34.12 3.83 -4.32
N SER A 159 34.95 2.87 -3.92
CA SER A 159 34.79 1.46 -4.26
C SER A 159 34.76 0.61 -2.99
N LEU A 160 34.18 -0.57 -3.15
CA LEU A 160 34.21 -1.65 -2.16
C LEU A 160 34.95 -2.83 -2.77
N SER A 161 35.81 -3.49 -2.00
CA SER A 161 36.55 -4.65 -2.49
C SER A 161 36.24 -5.90 -1.72
N ALA A 162 36.11 -7.02 -2.44
CA ALA A 162 36.22 -8.35 -1.87
C ALA A 162 37.70 -8.75 -1.93
N VAL A 163 38.32 -8.92 -0.78
CA VAL A 163 39.76 -9.18 -0.66
C VAL A 163 40.04 -10.51 0.02
N GLU A 164 41.09 -11.20 -0.44
CA GLU A 164 41.58 -12.45 0.13
C GLU A 164 43.12 -12.42 0.22
N ALA A 165 43.65 -12.76 1.40
CA ALA A 165 45.08 -12.97 1.58
C ALA A 165 45.51 -14.31 0.95
N VAL A 166 46.47 -14.23 0.02
CA VAL A 166 46.94 -15.37 -0.77
C VAL A 166 48.19 -15.97 -0.11
N TYR A 167 48.10 -17.23 0.29
CA TYR A 167 49.20 -17.96 0.93
C TYR A 167 49.73 -19.09 0.03
N SER A 168 51.05 -19.29 0.06
CA SER A 168 51.70 -20.44 -0.56
C SER A 168 51.27 -21.75 0.11
N ASN A 169 51.53 -22.89 -0.54
CA ASN A 169 51.35 -24.23 0.04
C ASN A 169 52.18 -24.44 1.31
N GLN A 170 53.26 -23.68 1.47
CA GLN A 170 54.12 -23.68 2.66
C GLN A 170 53.59 -22.75 3.77
N GLY A 171 52.52 -22.00 3.50
CA GLY A 171 51.87 -21.11 4.47
C GLY A 171 52.44 -19.69 4.51
N THR A 172 53.35 -19.33 3.61
CA THR A 172 53.93 -17.99 3.46
C THR A 172 52.95 -17.05 2.77
N LEU A 173 52.78 -15.83 3.26
CA LEU A 173 51.94 -14.81 2.60
C LEU A 173 52.61 -14.35 1.30
N LEU A 174 51.96 -14.58 0.16
CA LEU A 174 52.42 -14.13 -1.16
C LEU A 174 51.95 -12.71 -1.45
N GLY A 175 50.77 -12.34 -0.95
CA GLY A 175 50.15 -11.06 -1.22
C GLY A 175 48.66 -11.06 -0.92
N VAL A 176 47.96 -10.03 -1.39
CA VAL A 176 46.50 -9.90 -1.28
C VAL A 176 45.90 -9.74 -2.67
N LEU A 177 44.87 -10.52 -2.96
CA LEU A 177 44.03 -10.31 -4.13
C LEU A 177 42.80 -9.48 -3.72
N GLY A 178 42.43 -8.50 -4.55
CA GLY A 178 41.17 -7.77 -4.43
C GLY A 178 40.36 -7.79 -5.72
N VAL A 179 39.04 -7.74 -5.55
CA VAL A 179 38.05 -7.62 -6.62
C VAL A 179 37.15 -6.44 -6.27
N ASP A 180 37.21 -5.40 -7.09
CA ASP A 180 36.59 -4.11 -6.82
C ASP A 180 35.19 -4.04 -7.43
N ILE A 181 34.24 -3.54 -6.63
CA ILE A 181 32.87 -3.24 -7.01
C ILE A 181 32.64 -1.74 -6.82
N SER A 182 32.08 -1.09 -7.84
CA SER A 182 31.69 0.32 -7.74
C SER A 182 30.51 0.49 -6.77
N LEU A 183 30.60 1.53 -5.93
CA LEU A 183 29.51 1.94 -5.06
C LEU A 183 28.24 2.31 -5.83
N ASP A 184 28.36 2.75 -7.08
CA ASP A 184 27.21 3.06 -7.95
C ASP A 184 26.34 1.83 -8.18
N THR A 185 26.93 0.64 -8.26
CA THR A 185 26.16 -0.61 -8.39
C THR A 185 25.29 -0.83 -7.16
N LEU A 186 25.84 -0.59 -5.96
CA LEU A 186 25.12 -0.69 -4.70
C LEU A 186 24.06 0.42 -4.54
N SER A 187 24.38 1.64 -4.95
CA SER A 187 23.45 2.78 -5.00
C SER A 187 22.28 2.53 -5.93
N ASN A 188 22.52 1.98 -7.12
CA ASN A 188 21.46 1.61 -8.07
C ASN A 188 20.56 0.50 -7.53
N LEU A 189 21.10 -0.48 -6.80
CA LEU A 189 20.27 -1.45 -6.08
C LEU A 189 19.38 -0.73 -5.07
N ALA A 190 19.93 0.14 -4.22
CA ALA A 190 19.19 0.86 -3.20
C ALA A 190 18.11 1.80 -3.77
N VAL A 191 18.39 2.54 -4.84
CA VAL A 191 17.44 3.48 -5.48
C VAL A 191 16.21 2.78 -6.05
N ASN A 192 16.37 1.55 -6.54
CA ASN A 192 15.28 0.78 -7.13
C ASN A 192 14.39 0.08 -6.07
N LEU A 193 14.76 0.13 -4.79
CA LEU A 193 13.96 -0.45 -3.72
C LEU A 193 12.81 0.46 -3.32
N LYS A 194 11.62 0.11 -3.80
CA LYS A 194 10.38 0.82 -3.49
C LYS A 194 9.29 -0.17 -3.10
N ILE A 195 8.45 0.25 -2.17
CA ILE A 195 7.23 -0.48 -1.80
C ILE A 195 6.07 0.38 -2.30
N PHE A 196 5.16 -0.19 -3.08
CA PHE A 196 4.08 0.58 -3.74
C PHE A 196 4.57 1.77 -4.58
N ASN A 197 5.74 1.62 -5.22
CA ASN A 197 6.42 2.68 -5.98
C ASN A 197 6.84 3.91 -5.15
N GLU A 198 6.85 3.77 -3.82
CA GLU A 198 7.18 4.81 -2.85
C GLU A 198 8.29 4.33 -1.90
N GLY A 199 8.95 5.30 -1.26
CA GLY A 199 10.03 5.06 -0.31
C GLY A 199 11.43 5.13 -0.92
N SER A 200 12.43 4.80 -0.11
CA SER A 200 13.85 4.90 -0.46
C SER A 200 14.63 3.75 0.17
N GLY A 201 15.45 3.06 -0.63
CA GLY A 201 16.35 2.03 -0.13
C GLY A 201 17.67 2.62 0.37
N ALA A 202 18.32 1.86 1.24
CA ALA A 202 19.67 2.12 1.70
C ALA A 202 20.42 0.81 1.99
N ILE A 203 21.74 0.85 1.80
CA ILE A 203 22.65 -0.17 2.30
C ILE A 203 23.48 0.45 3.41
N ILE A 204 23.55 -0.25 4.54
CA ILE A 204 24.17 0.22 5.77
C ILE A 204 25.18 -0.82 6.24
N LEU A 205 26.33 -0.36 6.72
CA LEU A 205 27.35 -1.19 7.35
C LEU A 205 27.00 -1.53 8.81
N ARG A 206 27.69 -2.53 9.36
CA ARG A 206 27.54 -2.97 10.75
C ARG A 206 27.79 -1.87 11.78
N ASP A 207 28.65 -0.91 11.46
CA ASP A 207 28.94 0.27 12.29
C ASP A 207 27.94 1.42 12.09
N GLY A 208 26.93 1.23 11.25
CA GLY A 208 25.86 2.20 10.97
C GLY A 208 26.15 3.14 9.81
N LEU A 209 27.34 3.10 9.19
CA LEU A 209 27.65 3.98 8.06
C LEU A 209 26.74 3.67 6.86
N ILE A 210 26.11 4.70 6.30
CA ILE A 210 25.27 4.57 5.11
C ILE A 210 26.17 4.57 3.88
N VAL A 211 26.21 3.45 3.16
CA VAL A 211 27.10 3.28 1.99
C VAL A 211 26.35 3.43 0.67
N ALA A 212 25.03 3.22 0.67
CA ALA A 212 24.18 3.49 -0.47
C ALA A 212 22.85 4.07 0.01
N HIS A 213 22.33 5.09 -0.66
CA HIS A 213 21.03 5.68 -0.37
C HIS A 213 20.51 6.42 -1.61
N SER A 214 19.19 6.56 -1.76
CA SER A 214 18.59 7.42 -2.81
C SER A 214 18.89 8.93 -2.67
N ASN A 215 19.58 9.33 -1.61
CA ASN A 215 19.97 10.70 -1.32
C ASN A 215 21.48 10.68 -1.08
N GLU A 216 22.22 11.25 -2.04
CA GLU A 216 23.68 11.26 -2.06
C GLU A 216 24.27 12.05 -0.88
N ASP A 217 23.50 12.93 -0.23
CA ASP A 217 23.95 13.66 0.95
C ASP A 217 24.16 12.77 2.18
N TYR A 218 23.57 11.58 2.21
CA TYR A 218 23.78 10.62 3.30
C TYR A 218 24.92 9.64 3.03
N VAL A 219 25.25 9.40 1.75
CA VAL A 219 26.23 8.40 1.35
C VAL A 219 27.61 8.78 1.92
N LEU A 220 28.11 7.94 2.83
CA LEU A 220 29.40 8.04 3.53
C LEU A 220 29.57 9.27 4.42
N LYS A 221 28.49 10.02 4.63
CA LYS A 221 28.44 11.23 5.46
C LYS A 221 27.61 11.02 6.71
N ALA A 222 26.65 10.11 6.65
CA ALA A 222 25.68 9.87 7.70
C ALA A 222 25.85 8.47 8.31
N ASN A 223 25.61 8.38 9.62
CA ASN A 223 25.68 7.12 10.36
C ASN A 223 24.37 6.88 11.12
N LEU A 224 23.68 5.79 10.80
CA LEU A 224 22.36 5.49 11.32
C LEU A 224 22.35 5.09 12.80
N LEU A 225 23.49 4.65 13.35
CA LEU A 225 23.59 4.27 14.77
C LEU A 225 23.87 5.45 15.69
N ASN A 226 24.56 6.50 15.22
CA ASN A 226 25.06 7.58 16.09
C ASN A 226 25.05 8.99 15.48
N GLY A 227 24.58 9.16 14.23
CA GLY A 227 24.48 10.45 13.55
C GLY A 227 23.45 11.37 14.21
N ARG A 228 23.84 12.62 14.46
CA ARG A 228 23.00 13.62 15.17
C ARG A 228 21.77 14.05 14.38
N GLU A 229 21.80 13.83 13.07
CA GLU A 229 20.73 14.10 12.12
C GLU A 229 19.56 13.11 12.23
N PHE A 230 19.75 11.99 12.93
CA PHE A 230 18.73 10.96 13.11
C PHE A 230 18.12 10.98 14.52
N SER A 231 16.86 10.56 14.62
CA SER A 231 16.15 10.50 15.90
C SER A 231 16.50 9.22 16.68
N GLU A 232 16.25 9.21 18.00
CA GLU A 232 16.49 8.01 18.81
C GLU A 232 15.68 6.80 18.31
N SER A 233 14.49 7.03 17.76
CA SER A 233 13.71 5.95 17.13
C SER A 233 14.45 5.29 15.96
N MET A 234 15.25 6.07 15.21
CA MET A 234 16.08 5.54 14.13
C MET A 234 17.27 4.75 14.67
N HIS A 235 17.97 5.28 15.67
CA HIS A 235 19.05 4.55 16.34
C HIS A 235 18.56 3.24 16.95
N ALA A 236 17.35 3.22 17.53
CA ALA A 236 16.77 2.03 18.12
C ALA A 236 16.56 0.89 17.12
N PHE A 237 15.96 1.17 15.95
CA PHE A 237 15.80 0.12 14.95
C PHE A 237 17.13 -0.22 14.26
N ALA A 238 18.04 0.75 14.11
CA ALA A 238 19.36 0.50 13.55
C ALA A 238 20.15 -0.51 14.41
N ARG A 239 20.07 -0.42 15.74
CA ARG A 239 20.65 -1.42 16.66
C ARG A 239 20.08 -2.83 16.43
N ARG A 240 18.76 -2.95 16.22
CA ARG A 240 18.10 -4.21 15.90
C ARG A 240 18.52 -4.76 14.54
N MET A 241 18.61 -3.88 13.53
CA MET A 241 19.07 -4.22 12.20
C MET A 241 20.50 -4.79 12.24
N VAL A 242 21.45 -4.08 12.86
CA VAL A 242 22.86 -4.55 12.93
C VAL A 242 23.04 -5.79 13.83
N ALA A 243 22.08 -6.09 14.70
CA ALA A 243 22.01 -7.35 15.43
C ALA A 243 21.59 -8.54 14.54
N GLY A 244 21.21 -8.30 13.27
CA GLY A 244 20.82 -9.33 12.31
C GLY A 244 19.32 -9.61 12.24
N GLU A 245 18.48 -8.77 12.86
CA GLU A 245 17.03 -8.95 12.76
C GLU A 245 16.51 -8.64 11.34
N THR A 246 15.57 -9.45 10.87
CA THR A 246 14.70 -9.10 9.74
C THR A 246 13.37 -8.63 10.30
N SER A 247 13.10 -7.33 10.22
CA SER A 247 11.92 -6.75 10.87
C SER A 247 11.55 -5.40 10.27
N PHE A 248 10.58 -4.74 10.89
CA PHE A 248 10.23 -3.36 10.62
C PHE A 248 10.18 -2.56 11.91
N ALA A 249 10.24 -1.24 11.78
CA ALA A 249 10.07 -0.30 12.88
C ALA A 249 9.46 1.02 12.38
N ASP A 250 8.56 1.57 13.19
CA ASP A 250 8.05 2.92 12.97
C ASP A 250 9.01 3.94 13.57
N TYR A 251 9.20 5.04 12.86
CA TYR A 251 10.07 6.13 13.27
C TYR A 251 9.52 7.46 12.78
N GLU A 252 10.01 8.54 13.38
CA GLU A 252 9.68 9.90 12.98
C GLU A 252 10.94 10.59 12.45
N GLN A 253 10.80 11.24 11.30
CA GLN A 253 11.83 12.05 10.68
C GLN A 253 11.19 13.29 10.08
N GLN A 254 11.68 14.48 10.46
CA GLN A 254 11.15 15.77 10.00
C GLN A 254 9.61 15.91 10.17
N ASN A 255 9.08 15.49 11.33
CA ASN A 255 7.65 15.45 11.64
C ASN A 255 6.80 14.59 10.69
N GLN A 256 7.42 13.61 10.01
CA GLN A 256 6.71 12.64 9.18
C GLN A 256 6.84 11.24 9.79
N HIS A 257 5.70 10.57 9.95
CA HIS A 257 5.65 9.17 10.34
C HIS A 257 6.10 8.28 9.18
N ARG A 258 7.10 7.46 9.44
CA ARG A 258 7.71 6.57 8.47
C ARG A 258 7.88 5.18 9.07
N ARG A 259 7.98 4.18 8.20
CA ARG A 259 8.29 2.79 8.56
C ARG A 259 9.56 2.37 7.86
N ALA A 260 10.51 1.82 8.61
CA ALA A 260 11.69 1.18 8.07
C ALA A 260 11.45 -0.32 8.01
N PHE A 261 11.75 -0.95 6.88
CA PHE A 261 11.85 -2.40 6.72
C PHE A 261 13.33 -2.74 6.58
N PHE A 262 13.84 -3.72 7.30
CA PHE A 262 15.26 -4.03 7.27
C PHE A 262 15.55 -5.52 7.36
N ALA A 263 16.66 -5.94 6.73
CA ALA A 263 17.15 -7.30 6.73
C ALA A 263 18.68 -7.34 6.54
N PRO A 264 19.37 -8.34 7.11
CA PRO A 264 20.79 -8.54 6.85
C PRO A 264 21.02 -9.03 5.41
N ILE A 265 22.01 -8.46 4.74
CA ILE A 265 22.56 -8.97 3.48
C ILE A 265 23.62 -10.04 3.78
N GLY A 266 24.42 -9.82 4.84
CA GLY A 266 25.59 -10.64 5.16
C GLY A 266 26.87 -9.82 5.05
N ASN A 267 28.01 -10.39 5.45
CA ASN A 267 29.34 -9.73 5.40
C ASN A 267 29.41 -8.35 6.08
N GLY A 268 28.55 -8.10 7.09
CA GLY A 268 28.48 -6.81 7.77
C GLY A 268 27.64 -5.75 7.04
N TYR A 269 26.91 -6.12 5.99
CA TYR A 269 26.00 -5.26 5.24
C TYR A 269 24.53 -5.57 5.55
N TYR A 270 23.73 -4.52 5.59
CA TYR A 270 22.30 -4.55 5.89
C TYR A 270 21.54 -3.72 4.88
N LEU A 271 20.34 -4.18 4.53
CA LEU A 271 19.43 -3.47 3.65
C LEU A 271 18.31 -2.86 4.46
N ALA A 272 17.98 -1.61 4.17
CA ALA A 272 16.80 -0.94 4.70
C ALA A 272 15.97 -0.30 3.60
N ILE A 273 14.65 -0.30 3.76
CA ILE A 273 13.69 0.44 2.93
C ILE A 273 12.90 1.37 3.84
N PHE A 274 12.98 2.67 3.55
CA PHE A 274 12.29 3.73 4.28
C PHE A 274 10.99 4.11 3.57
N PHE A 275 9.86 3.83 4.19
CA PHE A 275 8.54 3.99 3.61
C PHE A 275 7.73 5.10 4.31
N PRO A 276 7.17 6.08 3.59
CA PRO A 276 6.30 7.11 4.17
C PRO A 276 4.89 6.58 4.45
N ILE A 277 4.47 6.53 5.72
CA ILE A 277 3.15 6.00 6.13
C ILE A 277 2.01 6.88 5.59
N THR A 278 2.28 8.16 5.33
CA THR A 278 1.33 9.11 4.72
C THR A 278 0.77 8.65 3.38
N VAL A 279 1.49 7.78 2.65
CA VAL A 279 0.98 7.14 1.42
C VAL A 279 -0.21 6.23 1.74
N MET A 280 -0.15 5.44 2.83
CA MET A 280 -1.28 4.60 3.26
C MET A 280 -2.46 5.44 3.69
N GLU A 281 -2.22 6.53 4.41
CA GLU A 281 -3.27 7.48 4.78
C GLU A 281 -3.92 8.11 3.54
N GLY A 282 -3.16 8.38 2.49
CA GLY A 282 -3.67 8.85 1.20
C GLY A 282 -4.62 7.83 0.56
N ILE A 283 -4.21 6.56 0.50
CA ILE A 283 -5.03 5.47 -0.04
C ILE A 283 -6.33 5.31 0.77
N VAL A 284 -6.24 5.26 2.10
CA VAL A 284 -7.42 5.11 2.98
C VAL A 284 -8.35 6.31 2.86
N ARG A 285 -7.82 7.55 2.83
CA ARG A 285 -8.63 8.76 2.63
C ARG A 285 -9.32 8.78 1.27
N GLY A 286 -8.64 8.36 0.20
CA GLY A 286 -9.21 8.24 -1.13
C GLY A 286 -10.39 7.27 -1.17
N LEU A 287 -10.19 6.04 -0.65
CA LEU A 287 -11.26 5.04 -0.53
C LEU A 287 -12.44 5.54 0.30
N THR A 288 -12.15 6.20 1.43
CA THR A 288 -13.18 6.77 2.30
C THR A 288 -13.98 7.86 1.61
N SER A 289 -13.32 8.72 0.83
CA SER A 289 -13.98 9.79 0.07
C SER A 289 -14.94 9.23 -0.97
N VAL A 290 -14.53 8.19 -1.70
CA VAL A 290 -15.40 7.49 -2.66
C VAL A 290 -16.62 6.88 -1.94
N LEU A 291 -16.42 6.22 -0.80
CA LEU A 291 -17.51 5.65 -0.01
C LEU A 291 -18.48 6.73 0.51
N LEU A 292 -17.98 7.89 0.94
CA LEU A 292 -18.81 9.01 1.36
C LEU A 292 -19.62 9.60 0.20
N ILE A 293 -19.05 9.69 -1.01
CA ILE A 293 -19.78 10.13 -2.20
C ILE A 293 -20.89 9.14 -2.54
N VAL A 294 -20.59 7.84 -2.54
CA VAL A 294 -21.61 6.78 -2.77
C VAL A 294 -22.71 6.85 -1.71
N ALA A 295 -22.35 7.05 -0.43
CA ALA A 295 -23.30 7.22 0.65
C ALA A 295 -24.19 8.46 0.47
N ALA A 296 -23.61 9.59 0.06
CA ALA A 296 -24.35 10.82 -0.19
C ALA A 296 -25.33 10.66 -1.36
N VAL A 297 -24.91 10.03 -2.46
CA VAL A 297 -25.78 9.73 -3.62
C VAL A 297 -26.92 8.80 -3.21
N ALA A 298 -26.63 7.73 -2.48
CA ALA A 298 -27.65 6.81 -1.96
C ALA A 298 -28.66 7.54 -1.06
N LEU A 299 -28.19 8.44 -0.20
CA LEU A 299 -29.04 9.25 0.67
C LEU A 299 -29.98 10.17 -0.12
N VAL A 300 -29.48 10.82 -1.17
CA VAL A 300 -30.29 11.68 -2.06
C VAL A 300 -31.38 10.85 -2.74
N ILE A 301 -31.03 9.67 -3.27
CA ILE A 301 -31.98 8.76 -3.94
C ILE A 301 -33.07 8.29 -2.96
N VAL A 302 -32.68 7.80 -1.77
CA VAL A 302 -33.62 7.31 -0.75
C VAL A 302 -34.54 8.44 -0.28
N THR A 303 -34.00 9.63 -0.04
CA THR A 303 -34.79 10.81 0.36
C THR A 303 -35.77 11.21 -0.73
N GLY A 304 -35.33 11.23 -2.00
CA GLY A 304 -36.18 11.50 -3.15
C GLY A 304 -37.34 10.51 -3.28
N LEU A 305 -37.05 9.20 -3.19
CA LEU A 305 -38.08 8.14 -3.22
C LEU A 305 -39.06 8.26 -2.06
N ILE A 306 -38.59 8.53 -0.84
CA ILE A 306 -39.45 8.69 0.32
C ILE A 306 -40.34 9.93 0.15
N PHE A 307 -39.80 11.03 -0.37
CA PHE A 307 -40.56 12.24 -0.62
C PHE A 307 -41.68 12.01 -1.65
N THR A 308 -41.40 11.33 -2.76
CA THR A 308 -42.40 11.03 -3.81
C THR A 308 -43.48 10.08 -3.29
N ILE A 309 -43.10 8.98 -2.62
CA ILE A 309 -44.05 8.01 -2.03
C ILE A 309 -44.92 8.69 -0.97
N THR A 310 -44.30 9.43 -0.04
CA THR A 310 -45.03 10.12 1.03
C THR A 310 -46.02 11.14 0.47
N ARG A 311 -45.61 11.90 -0.56
CA ARG A 311 -46.48 12.89 -1.21
C ARG A 311 -47.66 12.23 -1.91
N SER A 312 -47.42 11.13 -2.62
CA SER A 312 -48.47 10.36 -3.31
C SER A 312 -49.51 9.83 -2.32
N ILE A 313 -49.06 9.10 -1.28
CA ILE A 313 -49.93 8.52 -0.26
C ILE A 313 -50.68 9.62 0.51
N SER A 314 -49.99 10.69 0.94
CA SER A 314 -50.63 11.77 1.70
C SER A 314 -51.72 12.47 0.89
N ARG A 315 -51.49 12.68 -0.42
CA ARG A 315 -52.50 13.30 -1.29
C ARG A 315 -53.72 12.40 -1.44
N SER A 316 -53.51 11.11 -1.70
CA SER A 316 -54.60 10.15 -1.90
C SER A 316 -55.43 9.97 -0.62
N VAL A 317 -54.77 9.74 0.52
CA VAL A 317 -55.45 9.61 1.82
C VAL A 317 -56.21 10.87 2.23
N ASN A 318 -55.63 12.06 2.02
CA ASN A 318 -56.34 13.32 2.31
C ASN A 318 -57.55 13.52 1.39
N GLY A 319 -57.47 13.14 0.11
CA GLY A 319 -58.60 13.15 -0.81
C GLY A 319 -59.72 12.22 -0.35
N MET A 320 -59.38 10.99 0.05
CA MET A 320 -60.35 10.05 0.60
C MET A 320 -61.00 10.59 1.89
N ASN A 321 -60.23 11.19 2.78
CA ASN A 321 -60.77 11.81 4.00
C ASN A 321 -61.73 12.96 3.70
N ALA A 322 -61.45 13.79 2.69
CA ALA A 322 -62.32 14.90 2.29
C ALA A 322 -63.67 14.39 1.76
N VAL A 323 -63.64 13.44 0.82
CA VAL A 323 -64.87 12.83 0.26
C VAL A 323 -65.68 12.12 1.35
N THR A 324 -65.01 11.42 2.28
CA THR A 324 -65.69 10.76 3.40
C THR A 324 -66.36 11.77 4.34
N ALA A 325 -65.77 12.95 4.54
CA ALA A 325 -66.37 14.00 5.36
C ALA A 325 -67.63 14.60 4.71
N GLU A 326 -67.61 14.83 3.39
CA GLU A 326 -68.78 15.30 2.64
C GLU A 326 -69.90 14.26 2.61
N LEU A 327 -69.54 12.98 2.41
CA LEU A 327 -70.46 11.85 2.54
C LEU A 327 -71.10 11.81 3.94
N GLY A 328 -70.32 11.99 5.00
CA GLY A 328 -70.80 12.04 6.39
C GLY A 328 -71.74 13.23 6.66
N ALA A 329 -71.67 14.29 5.85
CA ALA A 329 -72.60 15.41 5.89
C ALA A 329 -73.90 15.17 5.10
N GLY A 330 -74.03 14.01 4.44
CA GLY A 330 -75.22 13.59 3.70
C GLY A 330 -75.15 13.83 2.19
N ASP A 331 -74.03 14.29 1.65
CA ASP A 331 -73.87 14.42 0.19
C ASP A 331 -73.45 13.08 -0.43
N LEU A 332 -74.40 12.41 -1.09
CA LEU A 332 -74.17 11.13 -1.78
C LEU A 332 -73.67 11.29 -3.23
N THR A 333 -73.50 12.52 -3.72
CA THR A 333 -73.09 12.78 -5.12
C THR A 333 -71.57 12.80 -5.29
N VAL A 334 -70.82 12.96 -4.19
CA VAL A 334 -69.35 12.97 -4.18
C VAL A 334 -68.78 11.59 -4.56
N ARG A 335 -67.59 11.56 -5.13
CA ARG A 335 -66.92 10.31 -5.56
C ARG A 335 -65.44 10.31 -5.18
N PHE A 336 -64.92 9.16 -4.81
CA PHE A 336 -63.50 8.94 -4.53
C PHE A 336 -62.69 8.90 -5.84
N ASP A 337 -61.50 9.52 -5.85
CA ASP A 337 -60.59 9.49 -7.01
C ASP A 337 -59.99 8.08 -7.19
N ASP A 338 -60.42 7.38 -8.24
CA ASP A 338 -60.09 5.98 -8.51
C ASP A 338 -59.03 5.79 -9.61
N ARG A 339 -58.36 6.88 -10.02
CA ARG A 339 -57.37 6.86 -11.11
C ARG A 339 -56.10 6.08 -10.78
N SER A 340 -55.80 5.90 -9.49
CA SER A 340 -54.62 5.15 -9.06
C SER A 340 -54.75 3.66 -9.41
N ARG A 341 -53.63 3.02 -9.74
CA ARG A 341 -53.57 1.57 -10.01
C ARG A 341 -53.05 0.76 -8.82
N ASP A 342 -52.76 1.43 -7.70
CA ASP A 342 -52.32 0.82 -6.46
C ASP A 342 -53.51 0.36 -5.59
N GLU A 343 -53.21 -0.11 -4.39
CA GLU A 343 -54.20 -0.57 -3.40
C GLU A 343 -55.19 0.54 -3.01
N LEU A 344 -54.77 1.81 -3.04
CA LEU A 344 -55.65 2.96 -2.73
C LEU A 344 -56.67 3.18 -3.86
N GLY A 345 -56.27 3.02 -5.11
CA GLY A 345 -57.20 3.09 -6.25
C GLY A 345 -58.24 1.97 -6.25
N GLN A 346 -57.84 0.75 -5.89
CA GLN A 346 -58.78 -0.38 -5.73
C GLN A 346 -59.80 -0.10 -4.61
N MET A 347 -59.34 0.46 -3.50
CA MET A 347 -60.21 0.86 -2.39
C MET A 347 -61.19 1.98 -2.80
N ALA A 348 -60.72 2.98 -3.56
CA ALA A 348 -61.57 4.05 -4.09
C ALA A 348 -62.69 3.50 -5.00
N LYS A 349 -62.39 2.52 -5.87
CA LYS A 349 -63.40 1.84 -6.70
C LYS A 349 -64.45 1.12 -5.88
N ALA A 350 -64.02 0.37 -4.88
CA ALA A 350 -64.94 -0.34 -3.99
C ALA A 350 -65.86 0.63 -3.23
N LEU A 351 -65.32 1.75 -2.75
CA LEU A 351 -66.09 2.80 -2.07
C LEU A 351 -67.08 3.49 -3.01
N ASN A 352 -66.70 3.77 -4.26
CA ASN A 352 -67.61 4.31 -5.26
C ASN A 352 -68.77 3.34 -5.56
N GLY A 353 -68.49 2.04 -5.71
CA GLY A 353 -69.55 1.03 -5.88
C GLY A 353 -70.52 0.95 -4.68
N MET A 354 -70.02 1.17 -3.46
CA MET A 354 -70.85 1.30 -2.27
C MET A 354 -71.73 2.56 -2.33
N LEU A 355 -71.19 3.71 -2.74
CA LEU A 355 -71.94 4.95 -2.92
C LEU A 355 -73.05 4.85 -3.97
N ASP A 356 -72.77 4.18 -5.09
CA ASP A 356 -73.77 3.92 -6.12
C ASP A 356 -74.91 3.06 -5.58
N SER A 357 -74.58 2.03 -4.79
CA SER A 357 -75.58 1.16 -4.15
C SER A 357 -76.44 1.92 -3.13
N ILE A 358 -75.83 2.79 -2.31
CA ILE A 358 -76.55 3.64 -1.36
C ILE A 358 -77.47 4.63 -2.09
N SER A 359 -76.96 5.27 -3.15
CA SER A 359 -77.73 6.25 -3.94
C SER A 359 -78.94 5.59 -4.61
N ASP A 360 -78.79 4.39 -5.17
CA ASP A 360 -79.89 3.61 -5.76
C ASP A 360 -80.96 3.23 -4.72
N VAL A 361 -80.55 2.83 -3.51
CA VAL A 361 -81.48 2.56 -2.41
C VAL A 361 -82.26 3.81 -2.00
N PHE A 362 -81.60 4.96 -1.84
CA PHE A 362 -82.29 6.22 -1.55
C PHE A 362 -83.24 6.64 -2.68
N GLY A 363 -82.85 6.46 -3.94
CA GLY A 363 -83.71 6.72 -5.09
C GLY A 363 -84.97 5.84 -5.09
N LYS A 364 -84.82 4.54 -4.77
CA LYS A 364 -85.96 3.62 -4.61
C LYS A 364 -86.87 4.03 -3.45
N ILE A 365 -86.31 4.41 -2.30
CA ILE A 365 -87.09 4.89 -1.16
C ILE A 365 -87.89 6.14 -1.54
N GLN A 366 -87.28 7.08 -2.27
CA GLN A 366 -87.97 8.30 -2.70
C GLN A 366 -89.11 8.00 -3.67
N HIS A 367 -88.88 7.13 -4.67
CA HIS A 367 -89.92 6.70 -5.59
C HIS A 367 -91.08 5.95 -4.89
N GLU A 368 -90.78 5.07 -3.94
CA GLU A 368 -91.80 4.39 -3.14
C GLU A 368 -92.56 5.36 -2.23
N SER A 369 -91.88 6.36 -1.66
CA SER A 369 -92.53 7.41 -0.87
C SER A 369 -93.46 8.28 -1.71
N GLU A 370 -93.08 8.62 -2.95
CA GLU A 370 -93.94 9.35 -3.89
C GLU A 370 -95.15 8.52 -4.34
N ASN A 371 -94.95 7.24 -4.62
CA ASN A 371 -96.04 6.32 -4.92
C ASN A 371 -97.01 6.20 -3.73
N THR A 372 -96.47 6.08 -2.52
CA THR A 372 -97.25 6.04 -1.28
C THR A 372 -98.02 7.34 -1.07
N SER A 373 -97.39 8.50 -1.30
CA SER A 373 -98.04 9.82 -1.21
C SER A 373 -99.17 9.97 -2.23
N ARG A 374 -98.92 9.61 -3.50
CA ARG A 374 -99.96 9.60 -4.56
C ARG A 374 -101.10 8.64 -4.22
N GLY A 375 -100.79 7.47 -3.67
CA GLY A 375 -101.79 6.53 -3.17
C GLY A 375 -102.64 7.11 -2.04
N ALA A 376 -102.00 7.82 -1.09
CA ALA A 376 -102.70 8.50 0.00
C ALA A 376 -103.61 9.64 -0.49
N GLU A 377 -103.15 10.45 -1.45
CA GLU A 377 -103.98 11.48 -2.11
C GLU A 377 -105.18 10.86 -2.84
N THR A 378 -104.96 9.76 -3.55
CA THR A 378 -106.04 9.04 -4.24
C THR A 378 -107.06 8.47 -3.24
N LEU A 379 -106.61 7.92 -2.12
CA LEU A 379 -107.48 7.43 -1.04
C LEU A 379 -108.24 8.56 -0.34
N ALA A 380 -107.61 9.72 -0.15
CA ALA A 380 -108.26 10.91 0.40
C ALA A 380 -109.35 11.42 -0.54
N ALA A 381 -109.06 11.52 -1.84
CA ALA A 381 -110.03 11.91 -2.86
C ALA A 381 -111.21 10.92 -2.94
N LEU A 382 -110.94 9.60 -2.88
CA LEU A 382 -112.01 8.58 -2.84
C LEU A 382 -112.89 8.68 -1.59
N SER A 383 -112.30 9.04 -0.45
CA SER A 383 -113.02 9.22 0.81
C SER A 383 -113.91 10.47 0.80
N GLU A 384 -113.47 11.56 0.15
CA GLU A 384 -114.31 12.74 -0.09
C GLU A 384 -115.49 12.45 -1.04
N GLU A 385 -115.27 11.67 -2.09
CA GLU A 385 -116.32 11.26 -3.05
C GLU A 385 -117.36 10.32 -2.43
N THR A 386 -117.01 9.53 -1.41
CA THR A 386 -117.95 8.64 -0.69
C THR A 386 -118.70 9.32 0.46
N LEU A 387 -118.31 10.55 0.84
CA LEU A 387 -118.98 11.35 1.87
C LEU A 387 -119.93 12.43 1.31
N ALA A 388 -119.95 12.62 -0.01
CA ALA A 388 -120.91 13.44 -0.76
C ALA A 388 -122.06 12.57 -1.31
#